data_AF-A0A919A9A2-F1
#
_entry.id   AF-A0A919A9A2-F1
#
_cell.length_a   1.000
_cell.length_b   1.000
_cell.length_c   1.000
_cell.angle_alpha   90.00
_cell.angle_beta   90.00
_cell.angle_gamma   90.00
#
_symmetry.space_group_name_H-M   'P 1'
#
loop_
_entity.id
_entity.type
_entity.pdbx_description
1 polymer ?
#
loop_
_entity_poly.entity_id
_entity_poly.type
_entity_poly.pdbx_seq_one_letter_code
_entity_poly.pdbx_strand_id
1 'polypeptide(L)'
;MSVAVACGADSYRLMHQWNTGSHWVRTGVELIVMTVMLSRGRWALREGGRHRAEVLESFDRLPHDQPVVLLLRSFADDEGMASIQTGSMKYGPWGADTDTEEEQLRKAVAPFGTMVALGRPGDRLPQVGAGRHYSSDLEWQRQVLAALDRAVLVLLVCGPGRSLRWEVEQVVARCDAERLVLIGVRDAAQYESFRGALQDVFPKGLPPTSEDGESWRKLWEAPTTFVREAVWFDADWTPHITPLGSDDDPAFDTGRLVDPHAWVKSAFPLAIRPVYQRAGLNPPGLPSTRLPRPWPVRTAVPLLAFAWAAALAVPPAPSGGDILTLLLFVGLPLAGMLWGAWRGARGFHILLTLFCAGLPLVLTLVDCFAMFVLHASEPLVRNPLLAPVGAVMVVGALLLHHRDARMWRASLAYQNTPPRRGAQ
;
A
#
# COMPACT_ATOMS: atom_id res chain seq x y z
N MET A 1 -56.55 28.15 12.98
CA MET A 1 -55.29 27.91 13.72
C MET A 1 -55.20 26.51 14.34
N SER A 2 -56.30 25.75 14.50
CA SER A 2 -56.28 24.43 15.16
C SER A 2 -56.09 23.20 14.25
N VAL A 3 -56.10 23.33 12.93
CA VAL A 3 -55.89 22.19 12.00
C VAL A 3 -54.40 21.99 11.63
N ALA A 4 -53.62 23.08 11.59
CA ALA A 4 -52.19 23.03 11.28
C ALA A 4 -51.33 22.42 12.40
N VAL A 5 -51.76 22.52 13.66
CA VAL A 5 -51.08 21.94 14.82
C VAL A 5 -51.32 20.41 14.91
N ALA A 6 -52.48 19.93 14.44
CA ALA A 6 -52.80 18.51 14.41
C ALA A 6 -51.97 17.73 13.36
N CYS A 7 -51.79 18.30 12.15
CA CYS A 7 -50.95 17.68 11.11
C CYS A 7 -49.45 17.62 11.46
N GLY A 8 -48.93 18.60 12.23
CA GLY A 8 -47.55 18.60 12.72
C GLY A 8 -47.25 17.56 13.80
N ALA A 9 -48.22 17.27 14.68
CA ALA A 9 -48.06 16.28 15.74
C ALA A 9 -48.10 14.84 15.22
N ASP A 10 -48.93 14.56 14.20
CA ASP A 10 -49.02 13.24 13.57
C ASP A 10 -47.81 12.96 12.66
N SER A 11 -47.28 13.97 11.97
CA SER A 11 -46.05 13.83 11.20
C SER A 11 -44.81 13.65 12.09
N TYR A 12 -44.73 14.33 13.24
CA TYR A 12 -43.67 14.10 14.24
C TYR A 12 -43.73 12.69 14.85
N ARG A 13 -44.93 12.16 15.14
CA ARG A 13 -45.12 10.78 15.63
C ARG A 13 -44.83 9.72 14.58
N LEU A 14 -45.24 9.94 13.32
CA LEU A 14 -44.91 9.06 12.19
C LEU A 14 -43.41 9.05 11.90
N MET A 15 -42.73 10.21 11.99
CA MET A 15 -41.28 10.32 11.80
C MET A 15 -40.48 9.71 12.96
N HIS A 16 -40.99 9.79 14.19
CA HIS A 16 -40.39 9.15 15.35
C HIS A 16 -40.64 7.62 15.38
N GLN A 17 -41.76 7.14 14.84
CA GLN A 17 -42.01 5.72 14.59
C GLN A 17 -41.16 5.16 13.45
N TRP A 18 -40.82 5.96 12.44
CA TRP A 18 -39.89 5.58 11.36
C TRP A 18 -38.44 5.39 11.87
N ASN A 19 -38.06 6.02 12.98
CA ASN A 19 -36.67 6.13 13.42
C ASN A 19 -36.22 5.11 14.51
N THR A 20 -37.10 4.22 15.01
CA THR A 20 -36.87 3.59 16.33
C THR A 20 -36.73 2.06 16.41
N GLY A 21 -36.64 1.29 15.31
CA GLY A 21 -36.43 -0.17 15.49
C GLY A 21 -35.80 -1.01 14.37
N SER A 22 -36.02 -0.70 13.09
CA SER A 22 -35.69 -1.66 12.00
C SER A 22 -34.41 -1.34 11.20
N HIS A 23 -33.99 -0.07 11.15
CA HIS A 23 -32.89 0.35 10.27
C HIS A 23 -31.53 -0.16 10.73
N TRP A 24 -31.22 -0.12 12.04
CA TRP A 24 -29.94 -0.65 12.54
C TRP A 24 -29.78 -2.16 12.33
N VAL A 25 -30.87 -2.92 12.46
CA VAL A 25 -30.88 -4.35 12.16
C VAL A 25 -30.67 -4.58 10.67
N ARG A 26 -31.37 -3.82 9.81
CA ARG A 26 -31.21 -3.90 8.35
C ARG A 26 -29.80 -3.50 7.89
N THR A 27 -29.28 -2.36 8.34
CA THR A 27 -27.91 -1.91 8.06
C THR A 27 -26.90 -2.93 8.56
N GLY A 28 -27.12 -3.50 9.75
CA GLY A 28 -26.29 -4.59 10.28
C GLY A 28 -26.28 -5.82 9.37
N VAL A 29 -27.46 -6.25 8.91
CA VAL A 29 -27.60 -7.37 7.94
C VAL A 29 -26.91 -7.04 6.61
N GLU A 30 -27.09 -5.83 6.07
CA GLU A 30 -26.46 -5.39 4.82
C GLU A 30 -24.93 -5.38 4.94
N LEU A 31 -24.38 -4.90 6.05
CA LEU A 31 -22.93 -4.94 6.31
C LEU A 31 -22.41 -6.37 6.46
N ILE A 32 -23.16 -7.27 7.12
CA ILE A 32 -22.80 -8.68 7.24
C ILE A 32 -22.78 -9.34 5.85
N VAL A 33 -23.84 -9.16 5.06
CA VAL A 33 -23.94 -9.72 3.71
C VAL A 33 -22.80 -9.20 2.83
N MET A 34 -22.54 -7.89 2.85
CA MET A 34 -21.44 -7.30 2.09
C MET A 34 -20.08 -7.84 2.55
N THR A 35 -19.86 -7.98 3.85
CA THR A 35 -18.61 -8.56 4.40
C THR A 35 -18.44 -10.02 3.94
N VAL A 36 -19.50 -10.82 3.98
CA VAL A 36 -19.48 -12.21 3.52
C VAL A 36 -19.21 -12.27 2.02
N MET A 37 -19.90 -11.46 1.20
CA MET A 37 -19.71 -11.43 -0.25
C MET A 37 -18.28 -11.02 -0.63
N LEU A 38 -17.73 -10.00 0.01
CA LEU A 38 -16.34 -9.56 -0.23
C LEU A 38 -15.33 -10.61 0.20
N SER A 39 -15.55 -11.24 1.36
CA SER A 39 -14.68 -12.31 1.86
C SER A 39 -14.69 -13.52 0.91
N ARG A 40 -15.88 -13.92 0.44
CA ARG A 40 -16.04 -15.01 -0.54
C ARG A 40 -15.51 -14.65 -1.91
N GLY A 41 -15.70 -13.41 -2.37
CA GLY A 41 -15.13 -12.90 -3.60
C GLY A 41 -13.60 -12.93 -3.57
N ARG A 42 -12.98 -12.49 -2.47
CA ARG A 42 -11.53 -12.58 -2.25
C ARG A 42 -11.03 -14.01 -2.22
N TRP A 43 -11.72 -14.89 -1.49
CA TRP A 43 -11.38 -16.31 -1.48
C TRP A 43 -11.45 -16.91 -2.90
N ALA A 44 -12.50 -16.60 -3.66
CA ALA A 44 -12.67 -17.10 -5.03
C ALA A 44 -11.61 -16.54 -5.99
N LEU A 45 -11.22 -15.27 -5.85
CA LEU A 45 -10.11 -14.68 -6.62
C LEU A 45 -8.79 -15.37 -6.31
N ARG A 46 -8.50 -15.64 -5.03
CA ARG A 46 -7.30 -16.36 -4.62
C ARG A 46 -7.30 -17.79 -5.14
N GLU A 47 -8.38 -18.54 -4.92
CA GLU A 47 -8.46 -19.94 -5.36
C GLU A 47 -8.41 -20.02 -6.89
N GLY A 48 -9.09 -19.13 -7.59
CA GLY A 48 -8.98 -18.99 -9.05
C GLY A 48 -7.57 -18.62 -9.51
N GLY A 49 -6.84 -17.80 -8.74
CA GLY A 49 -5.43 -17.51 -8.96
C GLY A 49 -4.55 -18.74 -8.81
N ARG A 50 -4.79 -19.59 -7.81
CA ARG A 50 -4.05 -20.85 -7.60
C ARG A 50 -4.21 -21.84 -8.75
N HIS A 51 -5.38 -21.87 -9.40
CA HIS A 51 -5.59 -22.64 -10.62
C HIS A 51 -4.82 -22.11 -11.84
N ARG A 52 -4.38 -20.86 -11.81
CA ARG A 52 -3.59 -20.21 -12.87
C ARG A 52 -2.12 -20.04 -12.49
N ALA A 53 -1.75 -20.40 -11.26
CA ALA A 53 -0.39 -20.27 -10.80
C ALA A 53 0.50 -21.24 -11.57
N GLU A 54 1.67 -20.74 -11.95
CA GLU A 54 2.58 -21.44 -12.84
C GLU A 54 3.20 -22.64 -12.12
N VAL A 55 3.10 -23.82 -12.73
CA VAL A 55 3.79 -25.04 -12.30
C VAL A 55 4.89 -25.33 -13.31
N LEU A 56 6.12 -25.30 -12.82
CA LEU A 56 7.34 -25.50 -13.58
C LEU A 56 7.72 -26.98 -13.60
N GLU A 57 8.04 -27.51 -14.78
CA GLU A 57 8.49 -28.89 -14.91
C GLU A 57 9.82 -29.15 -14.18
N SER A 58 10.78 -28.23 -14.32
CA SER A 58 12.05 -28.23 -13.58
C SER A 58 12.73 -26.87 -13.70
N PHE A 59 13.65 -26.56 -12.79
CA PHE A 59 14.44 -25.33 -12.88
C PHE A 59 15.50 -25.40 -14.00
N ASP A 60 15.95 -26.62 -14.33
CA ASP A 60 16.87 -26.88 -15.45
C ASP A 60 16.28 -26.46 -16.81
N ARG A 61 14.95 -26.55 -16.97
CA ARG A 61 14.25 -26.33 -18.24
C ARG A 61 13.71 -24.92 -18.45
N LEU A 62 13.90 -24.01 -17.50
CA LEU A 62 13.51 -22.61 -17.71
C LEU A 62 14.23 -22.04 -18.95
N PRO A 63 13.59 -21.18 -19.76
CA PRO A 63 14.25 -20.56 -20.92
C PRO A 63 15.53 -19.82 -20.53
N HIS A 64 16.63 -20.02 -21.27
CA HIS A 64 17.93 -19.43 -20.94
C HIS A 64 17.96 -17.90 -21.06
N ASP A 65 17.06 -17.34 -21.86
CA ASP A 65 16.89 -15.91 -22.08
C ASP A 65 16.04 -15.22 -21.00
N GLN A 66 15.47 -15.98 -20.06
CA GLN A 66 14.63 -15.45 -19.00
C GLN A 66 15.42 -15.37 -17.68
N PRO A 67 15.70 -14.16 -17.15
CA PRO A 67 16.29 -13.99 -15.84
C PRO A 67 15.40 -14.58 -14.73
N VAL A 68 16.03 -15.20 -13.73
CA VAL A 68 15.33 -15.89 -12.64
C VAL A 68 15.60 -15.19 -11.32
N VAL A 69 14.53 -15.02 -10.52
CA VAL A 69 14.61 -14.65 -9.11
C VAL A 69 14.27 -15.87 -8.28
N LEU A 70 15.22 -16.42 -7.53
CA LEU A 70 14.97 -17.60 -6.71
C LEU A 70 14.48 -17.19 -5.33
N LEU A 71 13.32 -17.69 -4.92
CA LEU A 71 12.80 -17.54 -3.56
C LEU A 71 13.02 -18.84 -2.77
N LEU A 72 13.92 -18.77 -1.78
CA LEU A 72 14.18 -19.82 -0.80
C LEU A 72 13.46 -19.48 0.51
N ARG A 73 12.69 -20.43 1.03
CA ARG A 73 11.94 -20.26 2.28
C ARG A 73 11.57 -21.61 2.88
N SER A 74 11.31 -21.60 4.18
CA SER A 74 10.67 -22.75 4.84
C SER A 74 9.22 -22.89 4.37
N PHE A 75 8.74 -24.13 4.25
CA PHE A 75 7.31 -24.41 4.03
C PHE A 75 6.41 -23.95 5.19
N ALA A 76 6.98 -23.67 6.37
CA ALA A 76 6.24 -23.10 7.49
C ALA A 76 5.83 -21.63 7.26
N ASP A 77 6.54 -20.91 6.38
CA ASP A 77 6.27 -19.50 6.09
C ASP A 77 5.25 -19.29 4.96
N ASP A 78 4.84 -20.37 4.27
CA ASP A 78 3.89 -20.34 3.15
C ASP A 78 2.60 -19.61 3.49
N GLU A 79 2.00 -19.95 4.63
CA GLU A 79 0.71 -19.40 5.03
C GLU A 79 0.80 -17.89 5.34
N GLY A 80 1.92 -17.46 5.92
CA GLY A 80 2.19 -16.04 6.18
C GLY A 80 2.40 -15.26 4.89
N MET A 81 3.20 -15.79 3.96
CA MET A 81 3.45 -15.21 2.64
C MET A 81 2.18 -15.19 1.76
N ALA A 82 1.29 -16.17 1.92
CA ALA A 82 -0.01 -16.24 1.27
C ALA A 82 -1.09 -15.34 1.94
N SER A 83 -0.75 -14.61 3.00
CA SER A 83 -1.67 -13.68 3.62
C SER A 83 -1.91 -12.47 2.71
N ILE A 84 -3.14 -11.93 2.74
CA ILE A 84 -3.39 -10.59 2.20
C ILE A 84 -3.10 -9.64 3.33
N GLN A 85 -2.32 -8.61 3.01
CA GLN A 85 -2.08 -7.49 3.89
C GLN A 85 -3.40 -6.95 4.44
N THR A 86 -3.51 -6.90 5.75
CA THR A 86 -4.64 -6.24 6.41
C THR A 86 -4.32 -4.74 6.45
N GLY A 87 -5.00 -3.97 5.58
CA GLY A 87 -4.82 -2.52 5.49
C GLY A 87 -5.20 -1.79 6.78
N SER A 88 -4.76 -0.54 6.92
CA SER A 88 -5.15 0.33 8.05
C SER A 88 -6.68 0.35 8.21
N MET A 89 -7.15 0.15 9.45
CA MET A 89 -8.57 0.12 9.84
C MET A 89 -9.35 1.36 9.32
N LYS A 90 -8.64 2.46 9.07
CA LYS A 90 -9.11 3.73 8.52
C LYS A 90 -9.76 3.64 7.13
N TYR A 91 -9.30 2.73 6.28
CA TYR A 91 -9.83 2.55 4.92
C TYR A 91 -10.83 1.39 4.82
N GLY A 92 -11.19 0.81 5.97
CA GLY A 92 -12.07 -0.34 6.06
C GLY A 92 -11.49 -1.60 5.42
N PRO A 93 -12.22 -2.73 5.50
CA PRO A 93 -11.76 -3.99 4.93
C PRO A 93 -11.65 -3.95 3.40
N TRP A 94 -12.03 -2.86 2.71
CA TRP A 94 -12.10 -2.76 1.25
C TRP A 94 -10.88 -2.11 0.60
N GLY A 95 -10.04 -1.44 1.39
CA GLY A 95 -8.85 -0.77 0.86
C GLY A 95 -7.69 -1.70 0.52
N ALA A 96 -7.56 -2.86 1.18
CA ALA A 96 -6.43 -3.76 0.95
C ALA A 96 -6.39 -4.34 -0.48
N ASP A 97 -5.19 -4.42 -1.06
CA ASP A 97 -4.95 -5.15 -2.31
C ASP A 97 -5.45 -6.60 -2.17
N THR A 98 -5.93 -7.18 -3.27
CA THR A 98 -6.33 -8.59 -3.33
C THR A 98 -5.14 -9.52 -3.45
N ASP A 99 -3.98 -9.00 -3.84
CA ASP A 99 -2.72 -9.74 -3.91
C ASP A 99 -2.27 -10.22 -2.52
N THR A 100 -1.76 -11.45 -2.46
CA THR A 100 -0.99 -11.92 -1.29
C THR A 100 0.34 -11.18 -1.16
N GLU A 101 0.97 -11.25 0.01
CA GLU A 101 2.32 -10.66 0.19
C GLU A 101 3.37 -11.30 -0.73
N GLU A 102 3.27 -12.61 -1.03
CA GLU A 102 4.13 -13.25 -2.03
C GLU A 102 3.86 -12.72 -3.45
N GLU A 103 2.61 -12.47 -3.83
CA GLU A 103 2.28 -11.85 -5.11
C GLU A 103 2.80 -10.40 -5.21
N GLN A 104 2.68 -9.65 -4.12
CA GLN A 104 3.25 -8.31 -4.02
C GLN A 104 4.77 -8.33 -4.12
N LEU A 105 5.43 -9.29 -3.44
CA LEU A 105 6.88 -9.49 -3.54
C LEU A 105 7.29 -9.87 -4.96
N ARG A 106 6.55 -10.76 -5.63
CA ARG A 106 6.77 -11.10 -7.04
C ARG A 106 6.69 -9.85 -7.93
N LYS A 107 5.68 -9.01 -7.72
CA LYS A 107 5.51 -7.75 -8.47
C LYS A 107 6.61 -6.76 -8.15
N ALA A 108 7.13 -6.75 -6.91
CA ALA A 108 8.28 -5.95 -6.53
C ALA A 108 9.50 -6.39 -7.35
N VAL A 109 9.88 -7.67 -7.33
CA VAL A 109 11.12 -8.15 -7.96
C VAL A 109 11.02 -8.48 -9.45
N ALA A 110 9.85 -8.30 -10.06
CA ALA A 110 9.62 -8.56 -11.49
C ALA A 110 10.65 -7.88 -12.44
N PRO A 111 11.19 -6.67 -12.17
CA PRO A 111 12.23 -6.09 -13.01
C PRO A 111 13.53 -6.91 -13.06
N PHE A 112 13.82 -7.73 -12.05
CA PHE A 112 14.99 -8.61 -12.04
C PHE A 112 14.74 -9.89 -12.85
N GLY A 113 13.52 -10.43 -12.82
CA GLY A 113 13.21 -11.68 -13.51
C GLY A 113 11.94 -12.37 -13.01
N THR A 114 11.71 -13.59 -13.50
CA THR A 114 10.60 -14.44 -13.07
C THR A 114 10.92 -15.04 -11.71
N MET A 115 10.05 -14.82 -10.72
CA MET A 115 10.23 -15.37 -9.38
C MET A 115 9.80 -16.83 -9.33
N VAL A 116 10.69 -17.70 -8.87
CA VAL A 116 10.47 -19.16 -8.79
C VAL A 116 10.81 -19.68 -7.40
N ALA A 117 10.15 -20.76 -6.99
CA ALA A 117 10.36 -21.39 -5.68
C ALA A 117 10.02 -22.88 -5.73
N LEU A 118 10.59 -23.66 -4.79
CA LEU A 118 10.11 -25.02 -4.57
C LEU A 118 8.69 -25.01 -4.00
N GLY A 119 7.85 -25.91 -4.49
CA GLY A 119 6.53 -26.19 -3.92
C GLY A 119 6.63 -27.21 -2.79
N ARG A 120 5.69 -27.16 -1.83
CA ARG A 120 5.63 -28.14 -0.74
C ARG A 120 5.10 -29.47 -1.30
N PRO A 121 5.81 -30.60 -1.08
CA PRO A 121 5.30 -31.90 -1.48
C PRO A 121 3.92 -32.18 -0.88
N GLY A 122 2.97 -32.59 -1.72
CA GLY A 122 1.59 -32.89 -1.31
C GLY A 122 0.60 -31.72 -1.38
N ASP A 123 1.02 -30.54 -1.82
CA ASP A 123 0.09 -29.45 -2.14
C ASP A 123 -0.90 -29.88 -3.23
N ARG A 124 -2.20 -29.68 -2.99
CA ARG A 124 -3.24 -29.97 -4.00
C ARG A 124 -3.23 -28.96 -5.15
N LEU A 125 -2.90 -27.71 -4.84
CA LEU A 125 -2.78 -26.60 -5.79
C LEU A 125 -1.62 -25.70 -5.37
N PRO A 126 -0.85 -25.15 -6.32
CA PRO A 126 0.21 -24.19 -6.02
C PRO A 126 -0.31 -22.94 -5.31
N GLN A 127 0.56 -22.33 -4.52
CA GLN A 127 0.32 -21.00 -3.97
C GLN A 127 0.46 -19.94 -5.08
N VAL A 128 -0.30 -18.87 -4.98
CA VAL A 128 -0.14 -17.69 -5.85
C VAL A 128 1.10 -16.90 -5.45
N GLY A 129 1.83 -16.38 -6.43
CA GLY A 129 3.13 -15.76 -6.21
C GLY A 129 4.19 -16.38 -7.11
N ALA A 130 5.24 -16.93 -6.52
CA ALA A 130 6.33 -17.56 -7.26
C ALA A 130 5.86 -18.78 -8.07
N GLY A 131 6.40 -18.95 -9.28
CA GLY A 131 6.22 -20.17 -10.06
C GLY A 131 6.80 -21.37 -9.32
N ARG A 132 6.05 -22.47 -9.24
CA ARG A 132 6.39 -23.61 -8.37
C ARG A 132 6.95 -24.79 -9.14
N HIS A 133 8.09 -25.29 -8.72
CA HIS A 133 8.55 -26.62 -9.11
C HIS A 133 8.37 -27.58 -7.93
N TYR A 134 7.78 -28.74 -8.17
CA TYR A 134 7.61 -29.80 -7.18
C TYR A 134 8.63 -30.90 -7.43
N SER A 135 9.52 -31.10 -6.47
CA SER A 135 10.58 -32.11 -6.56
C SER A 135 10.43 -33.17 -5.46
N SER A 136 11.02 -34.33 -5.70
CA SER A 136 11.09 -35.40 -4.70
C SER A 136 12.20 -35.16 -3.69
N ASP A 137 12.15 -35.84 -2.54
CA ASP A 137 13.16 -35.74 -1.47
C ASP A 137 14.59 -36.11 -1.94
N LEU A 138 14.74 -36.87 -3.01
CA LEU A 138 16.03 -37.25 -3.58
C LEU A 138 16.60 -36.21 -4.55
N GLU A 139 15.74 -35.32 -5.07
CA GLU A 139 16.04 -34.51 -6.25
C GLU A 139 15.97 -33.00 -5.96
N TRP A 140 15.31 -32.59 -4.88
CA TRP A 140 15.12 -31.17 -4.55
C TRP A 140 16.44 -30.41 -4.42
N GLN A 141 17.50 -31.01 -3.85
CA GLN A 141 18.80 -30.36 -3.71
C GLN A 141 19.42 -30.03 -5.08
N ARG A 142 19.35 -30.97 -6.04
CA ARG A 142 19.85 -30.75 -7.40
C ARG A 142 19.08 -29.62 -8.07
N GLN A 143 17.76 -29.56 -7.89
CA GLN A 143 16.93 -28.49 -8.41
C GLN A 143 17.27 -27.13 -7.77
N VAL A 144 17.44 -27.06 -6.45
CA VAL A 144 17.86 -25.80 -5.77
C VAL A 144 19.19 -25.30 -6.32
N LEU A 145 20.18 -26.17 -6.49
CA LEU A 145 21.48 -25.81 -7.06
C LEU A 145 21.34 -25.30 -8.50
N ALA A 146 20.53 -25.96 -9.33
CA ALA A 146 20.27 -25.52 -10.69
C ALA A 146 19.59 -24.14 -10.76
N ALA A 147 18.67 -23.86 -9.83
CA ALA A 147 18.04 -22.55 -9.73
C ALA A 147 19.02 -21.48 -9.23
N LEU A 148 19.88 -21.80 -8.25
CA LEU A 148 20.90 -20.89 -7.72
C LEU A 148 21.89 -20.47 -8.82
N ASP A 149 22.39 -21.43 -9.59
CA ASP A 149 23.37 -21.18 -10.65
C ASP A 149 22.80 -20.28 -11.77
N ARG A 150 21.47 -20.15 -11.87
CA ARG A 150 20.75 -19.30 -12.85
C ARG A 150 20.19 -18.00 -12.28
N ALA A 151 20.13 -17.88 -10.96
CA ALA A 151 19.45 -16.77 -10.31
C ALA A 151 20.25 -15.47 -10.46
N VAL A 152 19.59 -14.42 -10.96
CA VAL A 152 20.16 -13.06 -10.96
C VAL A 152 19.93 -12.36 -9.63
N LEU A 153 18.94 -12.82 -8.86
CA LEU A 153 18.62 -12.39 -7.51
C LEU A 153 18.13 -13.61 -6.70
N VAL A 154 18.62 -13.75 -5.48
CA VAL A 154 18.20 -14.77 -4.52
C VAL A 154 17.54 -14.09 -3.34
N LEU A 155 16.28 -14.44 -3.08
CA LEU A 155 15.50 -14.02 -1.94
C LEU A 155 15.46 -15.16 -0.93
N LEU A 156 15.99 -14.95 0.28
CA LEU A 156 16.00 -15.97 1.33
C LEU A 156 15.16 -15.49 2.51
N VAL A 157 14.04 -16.16 2.78
CA VAL A 157 13.18 -15.85 3.92
C VAL A 157 13.82 -16.35 5.21
N CYS A 158 13.98 -15.47 6.19
CA CYS A 158 14.51 -15.78 7.52
C CYS A 158 13.47 -16.52 8.36
N GLY A 159 13.18 -17.76 7.97
CA GLY A 159 12.19 -18.64 8.59
C GLY A 159 12.78 -19.57 9.66
N PRO A 160 11.92 -20.28 10.42
CA PRO A 160 12.36 -21.26 11.40
C PRO A 160 12.56 -22.61 10.69
N GLY A 161 13.73 -23.25 10.81
CA GLY A 161 13.90 -24.57 10.19
C GLY A 161 15.26 -25.23 10.39
N ARG A 162 15.24 -26.55 10.67
CA ARG A 162 16.44 -27.39 10.76
C ARG A 162 17.11 -27.65 9.40
N SER A 163 16.35 -27.60 8.30
CA SER A 163 16.85 -27.90 6.94
C SER A 163 17.44 -26.67 6.23
N LEU A 164 17.34 -25.48 6.83
CA LEU A 164 17.72 -24.22 6.18
C LEU A 164 19.25 -24.02 6.11
N ARG A 165 20.01 -24.63 7.02
CA ARG A 165 21.47 -24.46 7.07
C ARG A 165 22.15 -24.87 5.77
N TRP A 166 21.81 -26.04 5.23
CA TRP A 166 22.37 -26.51 3.96
C TRP A 166 22.07 -25.52 2.82
N GLU A 167 20.84 -25.03 2.73
CA GLU A 167 20.45 -24.06 1.69
C GLU A 167 21.25 -22.77 1.82
N VAL A 168 21.40 -22.25 3.05
CA VAL A 168 22.17 -21.04 3.34
C VAL A 168 23.66 -21.24 3.03
N GLU A 169 24.23 -22.39 3.38
CA GLU A 169 25.62 -22.75 3.04
C GLU A 169 25.82 -22.79 1.52
N GLN A 170 24.88 -23.36 0.76
CA GLN A 170 24.97 -23.37 -0.70
C GLN A 170 24.82 -21.97 -1.30
N VAL A 171 23.92 -21.14 -0.77
CA VAL A 171 23.75 -19.75 -1.19
C VAL A 171 25.05 -18.98 -0.97
N VAL A 172 25.61 -19.02 0.24
CA VAL A 172 26.84 -18.28 0.56
C VAL A 172 28.04 -18.77 -0.24
N ALA A 173 28.13 -20.08 -0.51
CA ALA A 173 29.24 -20.65 -1.26
C ALA A 173 29.18 -20.36 -2.77
N ARG A 174 28.00 -20.11 -3.34
CA ARG A 174 27.79 -20.04 -4.81
C ARG A 174 27.35 -18.68 -5.32
N CYS A 175 26.70 -17.87 -4.48
CA CYS A 175 26.14 -16.59 -4.88
C CYS A 175 27.08 -15.43 -4.52
N ASP A 176 27.19 -14.48 -5.44
CA ASP A 176 27.74 -13.16 -5.13
C ASP A 176 26.85 -12.47 -4.08
N ALA A 177 27.45 -11.88 -3.05
CA ALA A 177 26.74 -11.24 -1.94
C ALA A 177 25.72 -10.19 -2.42
N GLU A 178 26.03 -9.45 -3.49
CA GLU A 178 25.18 -8.40 -4.04
C GLU A 178 23.88 -8.91 -4.68
N ARG A 179 23.80 -10.21 -4.96
CA ARG A 179 22.59 -10.88 -5.50
C ARG A 179 21.73 -11.50 -4.40
N LEU A 180 22.18 -11.48 -3.15
CA LEU A 180 21.44 -12.04 -2.03
C LEU A 180 20.66 -10.95 -1.29
N VAL A 181 19.38 -11.21 -1.06
CA VAL A 181 18.52 -10.45 -0.16
C VAL A 181 17.89 -11.41 0.83
N LEU A 182 18.12 -11.18 2.13
CA LEU A 182 17.37 -11.88 3.17
C LEU A 182 16.08 -11.12 3.47
N ILE A 183 15.01 -11.84 3.76
CA ILE A 183 13.70 -11.29 4.06
C ILE A 183 13.34 -11.63 5.50
N GLY A 184 13.36 -10.62 6.37
CA GLY A 184 12.87 -10.75 7.73
C GLY A 184 11.34 -10.78 7.73
N VAL A 185 10.76 -11.79 8.38
CA VAL A 185 9.32 -12.04 8.40
C VAL A 185 8.78 -12.14 9.82
N ARG A 186 7.45 -11.97 9.95
CA ARG A 186 6.65 -12.02 11.19
C ARG A 186 7.04 -10.98 12.23
N ASP A 187 8.16 -11.20 12.93
CA ASP A 187 8.64 -10.42 14.07
C ASP A 187 10.17 -10.51 14.24
N ALA A 188 10.70 -9.61 15.09
CA ALA A 188 12.13 -9.53 15.41
C ALA A 188 12.68 -10.82 16.03
N ALA A 189 11.88 -11.54 16.81
CA ALA A 189 12.33 -12.76 17.48
C ALA A 189 12.62 -13.88 16.48
N GLN A 190 11.84 -13.98 15.40
CA GLN A 190 12.10 -14.92 14.32
C GLN A 190 13.41 -14.63 13.60
N TYR A 191 13.67 -13.35 13.27
CA TYR A 191 14.95 -12.96 12.66
C TYR A 191 16.13 -13.21 13.61
N GLU A 192 16.04 -12.86 14.89
CA GLU A 192 17.11 -13.14 15.85
C GLU A 192 17.36 -14.65 16.04
N SER A 193 16.31 -15.48 15.98
CA SER A 193 16.47 -16.94 16.01
C SER A 193 17.21 -17.45 14.78
N PHE A 194 16.90 -16.91 13.59
CA PHE A 194 17.62 -17.24 12.35
C PHE A 194 19.08 -16.77 12.45
N ARG A 195 19.29 -15.54 12.92
CA ARG A 195 20.60 -14.93 13.12
C ARG A 195 21.47 -15.75 14.06
N GLY A 196 20.94 -16.10 15.23
CA GLY A 196 21.64 -16.91 16.22
C GLY A 196 22.08 -18.28 15.69
N ALA A 197 21.28 -18.88 14.80
CA ALA A 197 21.52 -20.21 14.26
C ALA A 197 22.45 -20.24 13.03
N LEU A 198 22.59 -19.13 12.29
CA LEU A 198 23.20 -19.14 10.96
C LEU A 198 24.21 -18.01 10.70
N GLN A 199 24.37 -17.04 11.61
CA GLN A 199 25.32 -15.93 11.41
C GLN A 199 26.76 -16.40 11.13
N ASP A 200 27.16 -17.57 11.63
CA ASP A 200 28.49 -18.17 11.43
C ASP A 200 28.74 -18.59 9.97
N VAL A 201 27.68 -18.80 9.19
CA VAL A 201 27.79 -19.16 7.77
C VAL A 201 28.13 -17.93 6.92
N PHE A 202 27.74 -16.73 7.36
CA PHE A 202 27.97 -15.50 6.62
C PHE A 202 29.37 -14.93 6.92
N PRO A 203 30.18 -14.55 5.91
CA PRO A 203 31.57 -14.12 6.12
C PRO A 203 31.76 -12.96 7.09
N LYS A 204 30.80 -12.02 7.15
CA LYS A 204 30.79 -10.89 8.11
C LYS A 204 29.66 -10.98 9.13
N GLY A 205 29.04 -12.14 9.25
CA GLY A 205 27.86 -12.33 10.09
C GLY A 205 26.63 -11.60 9.57
N LEU A 206 25.68 -11.37 10.47
CA LEU A 206 24.39 -10.76 10.21
C LEU A 206 24.10 -9.63 11.21
N PRO A 207 23.45 -8.54 10.77
CA PRO A 207 23.19 -7.39 11.60
C PRO A 207 22.14 -7.75 12.65
N PRO A 208 22.21 -7.19 13.87
CA PRO A 208 21.11 -7.32 14.82
C PRO A 208 19.85 -6.65 14.26
N THR A 209 18.69 -7.03 14.78
CA THR A 209 17.42 -6.38 14.46
C THR A 209 17.49 -4.90 14.80
N SER A 210 16.90 -4.04 13.98
CA SER A 210 16.79 -2.62 14.31
C SER A 210 15.86 -2.42 15.51
N GLU A 211 16.39 -1.93 16.65
CA GLU A 211 15.58 -1.53 17.81
C GLU A 211 14.59 -0.39 17.44
N ASP A 212 14.94 0.41 16.42
CA ASP A 212 14.20 1.59 15.97
C ASP A 212 12.98 1.26 15.08
N GLY A 213 12.93 0.06 14.50
CA GLY A 213 11.88 -0.37 13.58
C GLY A 213 10.48 -0.40 14.24
N GLU A 214 10.43 -0.63 15.55
CA GLU A 214 9.17 -0.57 16.30
C GLU A 214 8.72 0.87 16.60
N SER A 215 9.66 1.79 16.79
CA SER A 215 9.37 3.14 17.28
C SER A 215 8.67 4.00 16.23
N TRP A 216 9.07 3.93 14.95
CA TRP A 216 8.38 4.66 13.89
C TRP A 216 7.03 4.01 13.51
N ARG A 217 6.94 2.66 13.57
CA ARG A 217 5.70 1.91 13.35
C ARG A 217 4.62 2.21 14.40
N LYS A 218 5.00 2.51 15.65
CA LYS A 218 4.05 2.91 16.71
C LYS A 218 3.51 4.33 16.50
N LEU A 219 4.26 5.19 15.80
CA LEU A 219 3.88 6.58 15.55
C LEU A 219 2.95 6.76 14.33
N TRP A 220 2.86 5.79 13.41
CA TRP A 220 1.92 5.86 12.27
C TRP A 220 1.39 4.49 11.78
N GLU A 221 0.24 4.57 11.11
CA GLU A 221 -0.64 3.58 10.45
C GLU A 221 0.00 2.50 9.54
N ALA A 222 1.18 1.96 9.86
CA ALA A 222 1.80 0.89 9.09
C ALA A 222 0.95 -0.39 9.13
N PRO A 223 0.66 -1.02 7.98
CA PRO A 223 -0.17 -2.20 7.93
C PRO A 223 0.49 -3.39 8.63
N THR A 224 -0.33 -4.29 9.15
CA THR A 224 0.15 -5.57 9.69
C THR A 224 0.54 -6.49 8.53
N THR A 225 1.82 -6.41 8.13
CA THR A 225 2.42 -7.28 7.10
C THR A 225 3.12 -8.51 7.69
N PHE A 226 3.29 -9.57 6.91
CA PHE A 226 4.17 -10.68 7.23
C PHE A 226 5.64 -10.35 6.89
N VAL A 227 5.91 -9.71 5.75
CA VAL A 227 7.24 -9.21 5.38
C VAL A 227 7.54 -7.91 6.14
N ARG A 228 8.65 -7.87 6.88
CA ARG A 228 9.00 -6.78 7.81
C ARG A 228 10.19 -5.96 7.37
N GLU A 229 11.25 -6.62 6.93
CA GLU A 229 12.53 -5.99 6.64
C GLU A 229 13.27 -6.76 5.57
N ALA A 230 14.23 -6.11 4.95
CA ALA A 230 15.15 -6.72 4.01
C ALA A 230 16.59 -6.52 4.50
N VAL A 231 17.40 -7.56 4.36
CA VAL A 231 18.86 -7.47 4.55
C VAL A 231 19.51 -7.66 3.19
N TRP A 232 20.36 -6.73 2.79
CA TRP A 232 21.13 -6.80 1.56
C TRP A 232 22.62 -6.64 1.88
N PHE A 233 23.50 -7.06 0.97
CA PHE A 233 24.93 -7.11 1.22
C PHE A 233 25.72 -6.28 0.21
N ASP A 234 26.83 -5.70 0.64
CA ASP A 234 27.89 -5.24 -0.26
C ASP A 234 28.68 -6.42 -0.84
N ALA A 235 29.47 -6.18 -1.89
CA ALA A 235 30.31 -7.21 -2.52
C ALA A 235 31.25 -7.95 -1.54
N ASP A 236 31.63 -7.30 -0.44
CA ASP A 236 32.49 -7.87 0.59
C ASP A 236 31.72 -8.54 1.74
N TRP A 237 30.44 -8.87 1.52
CA TRP A 237 29.52 -9.45 2.50
C TRP A 237 29.14 -8.52 3.67
N THR A 238 29.40 -7.21 3.60
CA THR A 238 28.92 -6.28 4.64
C THR A 238 27.40 -6.21 4.59
N PRO A 239 26.69 -6.60 5.68
CA PRO A 239 25.24 -6.62 5.65
C PRO A 239 24.63 -5.27 6.05
N HIS A 240 23.49 -4.96 5.45
CA HIS A 240 22.69 -3.77 5.72
C HIS A 240 21.24 -4.19 5.92
N ILE A 241 20.65 -3.86 7.07
CA ILE A 241 19.24 -4.12 7.38
C ILE A 241 18.42 -2.87 7.12
N THR A 242 17.28 -3.02 6.44
CA THR A 242 16.38 -1.91 6.12
C THR A 242 14.93 -2.34 6.38
N PRO A 243 14.28 -1.80 7.42
CA PRO A 243 12.87 -2.05 7.67
C PRO A 243 12.00 -1.56 6.50
N LEU A 244 10.96 -2.30 6.15
CA LEU A 244 10.07 -1.89 5.06
C LEU A 244 9.35 -0.60 5.42
N GLY A 245 9.54 0.42 4.60
CA GLY A 245 8.92 1.73 4.77
C GLY A 245 9.66 2.64 5.74
N SER A 246 10.89 2.31 6.14
CA SER A 246 11.72 3.23 6.91
C SER A 246 12.08 4.47 6.09
N ASP A 247 12.11 5.62 6.77
CA ASP A 247 12.40 6.94 6.18
C ASP A 247 13.81 7.40 6.57
N ASP A 248 14.73 6.43 6.70
CA ASP A 248 16.08 6.66 7.25
C ASP A 248 16.99 7.39 6.26
N ASP A 249 16.61 7.43 4.97
CA ASP A 249 17.35 8.16 3.95
C ASP A 249 16.92 9.63 3.91
N PRO A 250 17.75 10.58 4.41
CA PRO A 250 17.39 11.98 4.44
C PRO A 250 17.23 12.58 3.04
N ALA A 251 17.76 11.97 1.98
CA ALA A 251 17.63 12.45 0.59
C ALA A 251 16.33 11.98 -0.10
N PHE A 252 15.55 11.11 0.56
CA PHE A 252 14.48 10.37 -0.09
C PHE A 252 13.30 10.10 0.85
N ASP A 253 12.19 10.82 0.67
CA ASP A 253 10.97 10.71 1.51
C ASP A 253 10.20 9.42 1.20
N THR A 254 10.60 8.31 1.83
CA THR A 254 10.04 6.96 1.63
C THR A 254 8.55 6.93 1.99
N GLY A 255 8.16 7.64 3.05
CA GLY A 255 6.77 7.68 3.52
C GLY A 255 5.77 8.16 2.47
N ARG A 256 6.20 8.91 1.45
CA ARG A 256 5.35 9.39 0.34
C ARG A 256 5.22 8.41 -0.82
N LEU A 257 6.08 7.41 -0.89
CA LEU A 257 6.20 6.50 -2.02
C LEU A 257 5.58 5.14 -1.76
N VAL A 258 5.47 4.78 -0.49
CA VAL A 258 4.84 3.55 -0.07
C VAL A 258 3.33 3.67 -0.25
N ASP A 259 2.75 2.68 -0.92
CA ASP A 259 1.31 2.50 -1.03
C ASP A 259 0.81 1.70 0.18
N PRO A 260 -0.03 2.29 1.06
CA PRO A 260 -0.57 1.59 2.22
C PRO A 260 -1.42 0.38 1.89
N HIS A 261 -1.86 0.21 0.64
CA HIS A 261 -2.70 -0.91 0.21
C HIS A 261 -1.91 -2.04 -0.44
N ALA A 262 -0.74 -1.72 -1.00
CA ALA A 262 0.21 -2.65 -1.62
C ALA A 262 1.61 -2.42 -1.01
N TRP A 263 1.70 -2.62 0.30
CA TRP A 263 2.85 -2.23 1.11
C TRP A 263 4.11 -2.96 0.68
N VAL A 264 4.07 -4.29 0.59
CA VAL A 264 5.25 -5.08 0.20
C VAL A 264 5.69 -4.70 -1.22
N LYS A 265 4.75 -4.53 -2.14
CA LYS A 265 5.02 -4.17 -3.53
C LYS A 265 5.74 -2.82 -3.67
N SER A 266 5.45 -1.86 -2.80
CA SER A 266 5.95 -0.49 -2.90
C SER A 266 7.12 -0.21 -1.93
N ALA A 267 7.10 -0.78 -0.73
CA ALA A 267 8.13 -0.61 0.29
C ALA A 267 9.34 -1.53 0.10
N PHE A 268 9.13 -2.79 -0.35
CA PHE A 268 10.25 -3.72 -0.53
C PHE A 268 11.27 -3.21 -1.55
N PRO A 269 10.89 -2.70 -2.73
CA PRO A 269 11.86 -2.11 -3.66
C PRO A 269 12.66 -0.94 -3.09
N LEU A 270 12.09 -0.19 -2.15
CA LEU A 270 12.75 0.92 -1.48
C LEU A 270 13.75 0.42 -0.44
N ALA A 271 13.39 -0.63 0.31
CA ALA A 271 14.27 -1.26 1.29
C ALA A 271 15.54 -1.86 0.64
N ILE A 272 15.43 -2.38 -0.58
CA ILE A 272 16.56 -2.92 -1.35
C ILE A 272 17.00 -2.03 -2.52
N ARG A 273 16.76 -0.72 -2.43
CA ARG A 273 17.09 0.23 -3.50
C ARG A 273 18.55 0.14 -3.99
N PRO A 274 19.57 -0.06 -3.13
CA PRO A 274 20.95 -0.27 -3.59
C PRO A 274 21.09 -1.46 -4.53
N VAL A 275 20.34 -2.55 -4.32
CA VAL A 275 20.33 -3.73 -5.19
C VAL A 275 19.76 -3.39 -6.58
N TYR A 276 18.69 -2.60 -6.65
CA TYR A 276 18.17 -2.07 -7.92
C TYR A 276 19.20 -1.21 -8.66
N GLN A 277 19.86 -0.31 -7.93
CA GLN A 277 20.84 0.61 -8.50
C GLN A 277 22.04 -0.13 -9.11
N ARG A 278 22.55 -1.16 -8.41
CA ARG A 278 23.64 -2.01 -8.91
C ARG A 278 23.24 -2.78 -10.17
N ALA A 279 22.01 -3.27 -10.21
CA ALA A 279 21.47 -3.96 -11.38
C ALA A 279 21.11 -3.00 -12.54
N GLY A 280 21.21 -1.68 -12.36
CA GLY A 280 20.78 -0.70 -13.37
C GLY A 280 19.26 -0.67 -13.58
N LEU A 281 18.49 -1.15 -12.61
CA LEU A 281 17.04 -1.26 -12.66
C LEU A 281 16.37 -0.12 -11.88
N ASN A 282 15.14 0.20 -12.26
CA ASN A 282 14.32 1.14 -11.52
C ASN A 282 13.30 0.39 -10.65
N PRO A 283 13.14 0.77 -9.37
CA PRO A 283 12.06 0.26 -8.53
C PRO A 283 10.69 0.38 -9.22
N PRO A 284 9.84 -0.65 -9.19
CA PRO A 284 8.54 -0.62 -9.86
C PRO A 284 7.63 0.47 -9.28
N GLY A 285 6.92 1.17 -10.15
CA GLY A 285 5.98 2.21 -9.76
C GLY A 285 6.62 3.55 -9.39
N LEU A 286 7.95 3.66 -9.43
CA LEU A 286 8.68 4.89 -9.11
C LEU A 286 9.33 5.51 -10.34
N PRO A 287 9.30 6.84 -10.47
CA PRO A 287 10.01 7.53 -11.56
C PRO A 287 11.51 7.51 -11.28
N SER A 288 12.35 7.35 -12.30
CA SER A 288 13.82 7.33 -12.15
C SER A 288 14.42 8.70 -11.82
N THR A 289 13.69 9.78 -12.10
CA THR A 289 14.14 11.17 -11.91
C THR A 289 12.98 12.06 -11.48
N ARG A 290 13.30 13.27 -10.98
CA ARG A 290 12.31 14.33 -10.78
C ARG A 290 11.61 14.67 -12.10
N LEU A 291 10.28 14.68 -12.10
CA LEU A 291 9.45 14.99 -13.25
C LEU A 291 9.00 16.46 -13.24
N PRO A 292 8.79 17.08 -14.42
CA PRO A 292 8.16 18.40 -14.50
C PRO A 292 6.70 18.34 -14.05
N ARG A 293 6.15 19.49 -13.64
CA ARG A 293 4.77 19.59 -13.16
C ARG A 293 3.77 19.23 -14.27
N PRO A 294 2.95 18.17 -14.10
CA PRO A 294 2.14 17.63 -15.17
C PRO A 294 0.87 18.46 -15.38
N TRP A 295 0.20 18.28 -16.53
CA TRP A 295 -1.00 19.03 -16.88
C TRP A 295 -2.15 18.89 -15.87
N PRO A 296 -2.42 17.73 -15.23
CA PRO A 296 -3.52 17.62 -14.28
C PRO A 296 -3.29 18.52 -13.07
N VAL A 297 -2.03 18.66 -12.62
CA VAL A 297 -1.67 19.55 -11.50
C VAL A 297 -1.66 21.03 -11.93
N ARG A 298 -1.27 21.32 -13.18
CA ARG A 298 -1.36 22.68 -13.74
C ARG A 298 -2.82 23.14 -13.92
N THR A 299 -3.75 22.21 -14.11
CA THR A 299 -5.17 22.48 -14.33
C THR A 299 -5.95 22.46 -13.00
N ALA A 300 -5.70 21.47 -12.15
CA ALA A 300 -6.40 21.31 -10.88
C ALA A 300 -6.15 22.48 -9.93
N VAL A 301 -4.91 22.97 -9.83
CA VAL A 301 -4.58 24.06 -8.90
C VAL A 301 -5.33 25.36 -9.19
N PRO A 302 -5.35 25.91 -10.42
CA PRO A 302 -6.16 27.09 -10.71
C PRO A 302 -7.66 26.81 -10.62
N LEU A 303 -8.15 25.63 -11.00
CA LEU A 303 -9.56 25.26 -10.85
C LEU A 303 -10.01 25.25 -9.38
N LEU A 304 -9.24 24.60 -8.51
CA LEU A 304 -9.50 24.57 -7.08
C LEU A 304 -9.38 25.97 -6.48
N ALA A 305 -8.36 26.74 -6.86
CA ALA A 305 -8.21 28.13 -6.40
C ALA A 305 -9.40 29.01 -6.81
N PHE A 306 -9.91 28.86 -8.04
CA PHE A 306 -11.09 29.56 -8.52
C PHE A 306 -12.36 29.13 -7.78
N ALA A 307 -12.58 27.82 -7.60
CA ALA A 307 -13.71 27.29 -6.83
C ALA A 307 -13.69 27.80 -5.37
N TRP A 308 -12.51 27.88 -4.77
CA TRP A 308 -12.31 28.47 -3.45
C TRP A 308 -12.61 29.96 -3.40
N ALA A 309 -12.12 30.73 -4.37
CA ALA A 309 -12.41 32.16 -4.47
C ALA A 309 -13.92 32.42 -4.66
N ALA A 310 -14.60 31.60 -5.47
CA ALA A 310 -16.04 31.67 -5.66
C ALA A 310 -16.81 31.32 -4.38
N ALA A 311 -16.36 30.31 -3.62
CA ALA A 311 -16.96 29.96 -2.32
C ALA A 311 -16.81 31.08 -1.28
N LEU A 312 -15.65 31.74 -1.24
CA LEU A 312 -15.38 32.89 -0.35
C LEU A 312 -16.17 34.15 -0.74
N ALA A 313 -16.55 34.28 -2.01
CA ALA A 313 -17.37 35.38 -2.51
C ALA A 313 -18.86 35.21 -2.23
N VAL A 314 -19.30 34.04 -1.73
CA VAL A 314 -20.69 33.83 -1.30
C VAL A 314 -20.90 34.60 0.01
N PRO A 315 -21.81 35.60 0.07
CA PRO A 315 -22.06 36.34 1.29
C PRO A 315 -22.57 35.40 2.39
N PRO A 316 -22.08 35.54 3.64
CA PRO A 316 -22.51 34.69 4.74
C PRO A 316 -24.02 34.84 4.97
N ALA A 317 -24.73 33.72 5.14
CA ALA A 317 -26.13 33.77 5.54
C ALA A 317 -26.23 34.34 6.96
N PRO A 318 -27.33 35.03 7.31
CA PRO A 318 -27.45 35.76 8.58
C PRO A 318 -27.50 34.87 9.85
N SER A 319 -27.40 33.54 9.74
CA SER A 319 -27.35 32.62 10.88
C SER A 319 -25.91 32.36 11.32
N GLY A 320 -25.53 32.87 12.50
CA GLY A 320 -24.18 32.87 13.06
C GLY A 320 -23.47 31.53 13.33
N GLY A 321 -23.95 30.40 12.79
CA GLY A 321 -23.21 29.13 12.75
C GLY A 321 -22.14 29.08 11.64
N ASP A 322 -22.21 29.99 10.66
CA ASP A 322 -21.43 29.90 9.41
C ASP A 322 -19.96 30.31 9.52
N ILE A 323 -19.59 31.13 10.52
CA ILE A 323 -18.20 31.60 10.69
C ILE A 323 -17.28 30.46 11.14
N LEU A 324 -17.77 29.57 12.01
CA LEU A 324 -17.04 28.38 12.47
C LEU A 324 -16.87 27.37 11.33
N THR A 325 -17.89 27.21 10.49
CA THR A 325 -17.84 26.39 9.27
C THR A 325 -16.86 26.98 8.26
N LEU A 326 -16.90 28.30 8.00
CA LEU A 326 -15.95 28.96 7.12
C LEU A 326 -14.51 28.91 7.66
N LEU A 327 -14.30 29.03 8.98
CA LEU A 327 -12.97 28.93 9.60
C LEU A 327 -12.40 27.50 9.56
N LEU A 328 -13.21 26.47 9.87
CA LEU A 328 -12.78 25.07 9.84
C LEU A 328 -12.60 24.54 8.42
N PHE A 329 -13.49 24.89 7.50
CA PHE A 329 -13.49 24.36 6.14
C PHE A 329 -12.69 25.21 5.15
N VAL A 330 -12.48 26.51 5.41
CA VAL A 330 -11.80 27.42 4.48
C VAL A 330 -10.50 27.98 5.05
N GLY A 331 -10.51 28.49 6.28
CA GLY A 331 -9.35 29.14 6.91
C GLY A 331 -8.18 28.21 7.20
N LEU A 332 -8.45 27.04 7.80
CA LEU A 332 -7.44 26.03 8.14
C LEU A 332 -6.72 25.43 6.90
N PRO A 333 -7.44 25.08 5.81
CA PRO A 333 -6.80 24.66 4.56
C PRO A 333 -6.01 25.76 3.87
N LEU A 334 -6.51 27.02 3.87
CA LEU A 334 -5.79 28.17 3.32
C LEU A 334 -4.47 28.41 4.05
N ALA A 335 -4.48 28.38 5.39
CA ALA A 335 -3.29 28.52 6.20
C ALA A 335 -2.28 27.38 5.96
N GLY A 336 -2.77 26.14 5.78
CA GLY A 336 -1.94 24.99 5.43
C GLY A 336 -1.30 25.06 4.04
N MET A 337 -2.02 25.59 3.04
CA MET A 337 -1.51 25.78 1.67
C MET A 337 -0.57 27.00 1.55
N LEU A 338 -0.84 28.11 2.23
CA LEU A 338 -0.05 29.34 2.15
C LEU A 338 1.26 29.29 2.95
N TRP A 339 1.34 28.48 4.02
CA TRP A 339 2.54 28.43 4.86
C TRP A 339 3.70 27.62 4.25
N GLY A 340 3.48 26.83 3.19
CA GLY A 340 4.57 26.12 2.50
C GLY A 340 5.40 25.17 3.37
N ALA A 341 4.96 24.83 4.58
CA ALA A 341 5.69 23.98 5.52
C ALA A 341 4.94 22.65 5.72
N TRP A 342 5.71 21.56 5.57
CA TRP A 342 5.32 20.14 5.65
C TRP A 342 4.41 19.77 6.84
N ARG A 343 4.50 20.48 7.97
CA ARG A 343 3.63 20.28 9.14
C ARG A 343 2.17 20.69 8.89
N GLY A 344 1.91 21.72 8.10
CA GLY A 344 0.55 22.18 7.74
C GLY A 344 -0.16 21.23 6.77
N ALA A 345 0.56 20.66 5.80
CA ALA A 345 0.04 19.65 4.89
C ALA A 345 -0.26 18.31 5.60
N ARG A 346 0.56 17.94 6.59
CA ARG A 346 0.35 16.76 7.43
C ARG A 346 -0.83 16.96 8.39
N GLY A 347 -0.95 18.15 9.00
CA GLY A 347 -2.14 18.52 9.78
C GLY A 347 -3.43 18.52 8.95
N PHE A 348 -3.38 19.06 7.72
CA PHE A 348 -4.48 18.98 6.75
C PHE A 348 -4.81 17.54 6.37
N HIS A 349 -3.80 16.70 6.08
CA HIS A 349 -4.05 15.28 5.79
C HIS A 349 -4.66 14.58 7.00
N ILE A 350 -4.20 14.82 8.24
CA ILE A 350 -4.78 14.24 9.46
C ILE A 350 -6.22 14.70 9.65
N LEU A 351 -6.52 15.99 9.56
CA LEU A 351 -7.88 16.54 9.64
C LEU A 351 -8.77 16.00 8.53
N LEU A 352 -8.28 16.00 7.29
CA LEU A 352 -8.97 15.46 6.13
C LEU A 352 -9.19 13.96 6.27
N THR A 353 -8.28 13.19 6.85
CA THR A 353 -8.48 11.74 6.99
C THR A 353 -9.25 11.38 8.25
N LEU A 354 -9.25 12.19 9.32
CA LEU A 354 -10.20 12.06 10.41
C LEU A 354 -11.63 12.39 9.93
N PHE A 355 -11.74 13.33 8.99
CA PHE A 355 -12.98 13.70 8.30
C PHE A 355 -13.40 12.67 7.22
N CYS A 356 -12.47 12.11 6.45
CA CYS A 356 -12.69 11.12 5.38
C CYS A 356 -12.75 9.66 5.87
N ALA A 357 -12.17 9.33 7.03
CA ALA A 357 -12.38 8.02 7.69
C ALA A 357 -13.83 7.84 8.16
N GLY A 358 -14.62 8.90 8.13
CA GLY A 358 -16.06 8.78 8.01
C GLY A 358 -16.43 8.27 6.62
N LEU A 359 -16.39 6.95 6.41
CA LEU A 359 -17.21 6.28 5.40
C LEU A 359 -18.67 6.79 5.40
N PRO A 360 -19.26 7.20 6.55
CA PRO A 360 -20.47 8.01 6.57
C PRO A 360 -20.41 9.23 5.68
N LEU A 361 -19.32 10.00 5.54
CA LEU A 361 -19.28 11.24 4.75
C LEU A 361 -19.39 11.05 3.24
N VAL A 362 -18.90 9.98 2.61
CA VAL A 362 -19.19 9.77 1.17
C VAL A 362 -20.66 9.39 1.00
N LEU A 363 -21.20 8.57 1.91
CA LEU A 363 -22.63 8.28 1.97
C LEU A 363 -23.46 9.49 2.41
N THR A 364 -22.90 10.42 3.18
CA THR A 364 -23.52 11.67 3.66
C THR A 364 -23.28 12.77 2.64
N LEU A 365 -22.31 12.68 1.72
CA LEU A 365 -22.15 13.58 0.58
C LEU A 365 -23.01 13.09 -0.56
N VAL A 366 -23.21 11.79 -0.72
CA VAL A 366 -24.20 11.20 -1.63
C VAL A 366 -25.62 11.35 -1.08
N ASP A 367 -25.85 11.17 0.23
CA ASP A 367 -27.13 11.45 0.90
C ASP A 367 -27.35 12.94 1.08
N CYS A 368 -26.33 13.76 1.33
CA CYS A 368 -26.49 15.22 1.27
C CYS A 368 -26.64 15.67 -0.16
N PHE A 369 -26.05 15.05 -1.18
CA PHE A 369 -26.31 15.38 -2.58
C PHE A 369 -27.70 14.92 -3.01
N ALA A 370 -28.14 13.73 -2.58
CA ALA A 370 -29.48 13.21 -2.79
C ALA A 370 -30.51 14.04 -2.02
N MET A 371 -30.26 14.42 -0.76
CA MET A 371 -31.06 15.39 0.01
C MET A 371 -30.93 16.80 -0.56
N PHE A 372 -29.81 17.22 -1.14
CA PHE A 372 -29.66 18.52 -1.80
C PHE A 372 -30.44 18.59 -3.11
N VAL A 373 -30.60 17.46 -3.80
CA VAL A 373 -31.45 17.31 -5.00
C VAL A 373 -32.93 17.07 -4.62
N LEU A 374 -33.22 16.36 -3.52
CA LEU A 374 -34.57 15.93 -3.11
C LEU A 374 -35.25 16.84 -2.06
N HIS A 375 -34.50 17.59 -1.25
CA HIS A 375 -34.95 18.59 -0.25
C HIS A 375 -34.66 20.03 -0.73
N ALA A 376 -35.18 20.38 -1.91
CA ALA A 376 -35.07 21.69 -2.55
C ALA A 376 -35.95 22.79 -1.90
N SER A 377 -36.03 22.85 -0.57
CA SER A 377 -36.88 23.81 0.15
C SER A 377 -36.13 24.86 1.00
N GLU A 378 -34.83 24.72 1.22
CA GLU A 378 -34.02 25.70 1.98
C GLU A 378 -33.42 26.79 1.03
N PRO A 379 -33.39 28.08 1.42
CA PRO A 379 -32.90 29.17 0.55
C PRO A 379 -31.41 29.05 0.17
N LEU A 380 -30.61 28.30 0.95
CA LEU A 380 -29.22 27.97 0.62
C LEU A 380 -29.10 27.06 -0.62
N VAL A 381 -30.10 26.20 -0.87
CA VAL A 381 -30.16 25.23 -1.98
C VAL A 381 -30.46 25.91 -3.33
N ARG A 382 -31.02 27.13 -3.31
CA ARG A 382 -31.32 27.90 -4.52
C ARG A 382 -30.16 28.70 -5.09
N ASN A 383 -28.97 28.68 -4.48
CA ASN A 383 -27.83 29.39 -5.04
C ASN A 383 -27.26 28.61 -6.24
N PRO A 384 -27.49 29.05 -7.49
CA PRO A 384 -27.10 28.31 -8.69
C PRO A 384 -25.57 28.17 -8.82
N LEU A 385 -24.79 28.86 -7.99
CA LEU A 385 -23.33 28.82 -8.01
C LEU A 385 -22.74 27.67 -7.17
N LEU A 386 -23.48 27.08 -6.22
CA LEU A 386 -22.93 26.05 -5.33
C LEU A 386 -22.70 24.69 -6.03
N ALA A 387 -23.64 24.25 -6.86
CA ALA A 387 -23.51 23.01 -7.64
C ALA A 387 -22.30 23.03 -8.61
N PRO A 388 -22.08 24.08 -9.43
CA PRO A 388 -20.90 24.15 -10.30
C PRO A 388 -19.59 24.28 -9.51
N VAL A 389 -19.56 25.00 -8.37
CA VAL A 389 -18.38 25.05 -7.49
C VAL A 389 -18.05 23.66 -6.94
N GLY A 390 -19.05 22.93 -6.44
CA GLY A 390 -18.88 21.54 -5.99
C GLY A 390 -18.37 20.61 -7.09
N ALA A 391 -18.92 20.71 -8.30
CA ALA A 391 -18.46 19.94 -9.46
C ALA A 391 -17.00 20.25 -9.82
N VAL A 392 -16.61 21.54 -9.83
CA VAL A 392 -15.21 21.95 -10.09
C VAL A 392 -14.26 21.42 -9.02
N MET A 393 -14.68 21.41 -7.75
CA MET A 393 -13.89 20.85 -6.66
C MET A 393 -13.68 19.33 -6.84
N VAL A 394 -14.72 18.59 -7.21
CA VAL A 394 -14.63 17.15 -7.49
C VAL A 394 -13.70 16.89 -8.69
N VAL A 395 -13.87 17.63 -9.78
CA VAL A 395 -13.01 17.50 -10.97
C VAL A 395 -11.55 17.83 -10.64
N GLY A 396 -11.30 18.90 -9.87
CA GLY A 396 -9.96 19.24 -9.40
C GLY A 396 -9.34 18.14 -8.54
N ALA A 397 -10.10 17.55 -7.63
CA ALA A 397 -9.64 16.44 -6.79
C ALA A 397 -9.34 15.16 -7.61
N LEU A 398 -10.17 14.84 -8.61
CA LEU A 398 -9.95 13.71 -9.53
C LEU A 398 -8.70 13.92 -10.40
N LEU A 399 -8.49 15.14 -10.92
CA LEU A 399 -7.27 15.48 -11.66
C LEU A 399 -6.02 15.33 -10.80
N LEU A 400 -6.09 15.62 -9.50
CA LEU A 400 -4.98 15.34 -8.60
C LEU A 400 -4.76 13.83 -8.43
N HIS A 401 -5.79 12.98 -8.43
CA HIS A 401 -5.64 11.52 -8.40
C HIS A 401 -5.15 10.89 -9.71
N HIS A 402 -5.05 11.67 -10.79
CA HIS A 402 -4.53 11.22 -12.07
C HIS A 402 -3.13 10.59 -11.94
N ARG A 403 -2.84 9.57 -12.77
CA ARG A 403 -1.55 8.84 -12.77
C ARG A 403 -0.36 9.79 -12.84
N ASP A 404 -0.38 10.76 -13.74
CA ASP A 404 0.75 11.71 -13.91
C ASP A 404 0.95 12.59 -12.68
N ALA A 405 -0.13 12.99 -12.01
CA ALA A 405 -0.05 13.77 -10.78
C ALA A 405 0.51 12.93 -9.62
N ARG A 406 0.19 11.63 -9.56
CA ARG A 406 0.79 10.68 -8.61
C ARG A 406 2.28 10.45 -8.90
N MET A 407 2.65 10.18 -10.15
CA MET A 407 4.05 9.99 -10.56
C MET A 407 4.90 11.24 -10.36
N TRP A 408 4.35 12.42 -10.67
CA TRP A 408 5.01 13.69 -10.36
C TRP A 408 5.22 13.87 -8.86
N ARG A 409 4.19 13.61 -8.03
CA ARG A 409 4.31 13.67 -6.57
C ARG A 409 5.36 12.68 -6.04
N ALA A 410 5.38 11.46 -6.55
CA ALA A 410 6.43 10.49 -6.23
C ALA A 410 7.82 11.01 -6.63
N SER A 411 7.94 11.66 -7.78
CA SER A 411 9.21 12.25 -8.23
C SER A 411 9.70 13.43 -7.36
N LEU A 412 8.85 14.00 -6.50
CA LEU A 412 9.25 15.01 -5.53
C LEU A 412 9.98 14.41 -4.32
N ALA A 413 9.89 13.09 -4.11
CA ALA A 413 10.64 12.40 -3.06
C ALA A 413 12.16 12.49 -3.27
N TYR A 414 12.60 12.66 -4.52
CA TYR A 414 13.99 13.00 -4.83
C TYR A 414 14.32 14.42 -4.32
N GLN A 415 15.07 14.51 -3.23
CA GLN A 415 15.63 15.77 -2.76
C GLN A 415 16.82 16.17 -3.63
N ASN A 416 16.78 17.38 -4.20
CA ASN A 416 17.89 18.12 -4.81
C ASN A 416 18.97 17.30 -5.55
N THR A 417 18.61 16.24 -6.28
CA THR A 417 19.52 15.62 -7.24
C THR A 417 19.32 16.37 -8.56
N PRO A 418 20.27 17.20 -9.02
CA PRO A 418 20.16 17.76 -10.36
C PRO A 418 20.05 16.59 -11.35
N PRO A 419 19.22 16.70 -12.40
CA PRO A 419 19.12 15.65 -13.40
C PRO A 419 20.53 15.32 -13.90
N ARG A 420 20.90 14.03 -13.93
CA ARG A 420 22.12 13.58 -14.61
C ARG A 420 22.04 14.08 -16.05
N ARG A 421 22.78 15.14 -16.37
CA ARG A 421 23.03 15.55 -17.75
C ARG A 421 23.94 14.47 -18.35
N GLY A 422 23.39 13.60 -19.18
CA GLY A 422 24.20 12.70 -20.00
C GLY A 422 23.59 11.32 -20.20
N ALA A 423 22.64 11.24 -21.13
CA ALA A 423 22.45 10.09 -22.02
C ALA A 423 21.75 10.64 -23.28
N GLN A 424 22.56 11.22 -24.16
CA GLN A 424 22.28 11.27 -25.60
C GLN A 424 22.95 10.06 -26.23
#